data_AF-A0A660SP45-F1
#
_entry.id   AF-A0A660SP45-F1
#
_cell.length_a   1.000
_cell.length_b   1.000
_cell.length_c   1.000
_cell.angle_alpha   90.00
_cell.angle_beta   90.00
_cell.angle_gamma   90.00
#
_symmetry.space_group_name_H-M   'P 1'
#
loop_
_entity.id
_entity.type
_entity.pdbx_description
1 polymer ?
#
loop_
_entity_poly.entity_id
_entity_poly.type
_entity_poly.pdbx_seq_one_letter_code
_entity_poly.pdbx_strand_id
1 'polypeptide(L)'
;DRQGVVEYDLDKCVGCGQCLNVCTDAGGQALKWDDVTRRPELNEDKCLSCMLCSFVCPVSGLIKYKAMHEGWKRNETAIRDPSLEKELKYEPYVHDGDDGCLV
;
A
#
# COMPACT_ATOMS: atom_id res chain seq x y z
N ASP A 1 6.42 -18.07 -11.54
CA ASP A 1 6.50 -17.50 -10.19
C ASP A 1 5.28 -16.64 -9.91
N ARG A 2 4.45 -17.02 -8.93
CA ARG A 2 3.34 -16.16 -8.49
C ARG A 2 3.94 -15.04 -7.66
N GLN A 3 3.84 -13.82 -8.18
CA GLN A 3 4.24 -12.62 -7.47
C GLN A 3 3.28 -12.39 -6.30
N GLY A 4 3.82 -12.12 -5.10
CA GLY A 4 3.02 -11.97 -3.89
C GLY A 4 3.56 -10.86 -2.99
N VAL A 5 3.58 -11.07 -1.68
CA VAL A 5 4.00 -10.04 -0.72
C VAL A 5 5.53 -9.87 -0.71
N VAL A 6 5.96 -8.66 -0.40
CA VAL A 6 7.38 -8.29 -0.35
C VAL A 6 8.07 -8.87 0.89
N GLU A 7 9.34 -9.23 0.75
CA GLU A 7 10.24 -9.62 1.84
C GLU A 7 11.48 -8.72 1.81
N TYR A 8 11.83 -8.14 2.96
CA TYR A 8 12.99 -7.25 3.11
C TYR A 8 14.13 -7.96 3.84
N ASP A 9 15.29 -8.01 3.21
CA ASP A 9 16.56 -8.39 3.86
C ASP A 9 17.10 -7.19 4.66
N LEU A 10 16.74 -7.10 5.95
CA LEU A 10 17.06 -5.93 6.78
C LEU A 10 18.54 -5.80 7.14
N ASP A 11 19.32 -6.87 6.97
CA ASP A 11 20.78 -6.87 7.17
C ASP A 11 21.49 -6.10 6.05
N LYS A 12 20.93 -6.11 4.83
CA LYS A 12 21.42 -5.31 3.70
C LYS A 12 20.88 -3.89 3.67
N CYS A 13 19.89 -3.58 4.50
CA CYS A 13 19.20 -2.30 4.47
C CYS A 13 20.08 -1.14 4.94
N VAL A 14 20.25 -0.15 4.06
CA VAL A 14 20.97 1.10 4.35
C VAL A 14 20.10 2.18 4.99
N GLY A 15 18.83 1.88 5.28
CA GLY A 15 17.92 2.81 5.97
C GLY A 15 17.58 4.08 5.18
N CYS A 16 17.50 4.01 3.85
CA CYS A 16 17.23 5.18 3.00
C CYS A 16 15.76 5.65 2.99
N GLY A 17 14.81 4.77 3.33
CA GLY A 17 13.38 5.10 3.36
C GLY A 17 12.67 5.18 2.00
N GLN A 18 13.35 4.94 0.88
CA GLN A 18 12.73 5.04 -0.46
C GLN A 18 11.53 4.10 -0.65
N CYS A 19 11.59 2.91 -0.06
CA CYS A 19 10.47 1.96 -0.07
C CYS A 19 9.23 2.51 0.65
N LEU A 20 9.40 3.23 1.77
CA LEU A 20 8.31 3.90 2.49
C LEU A 20 7.67 4.97 1.61
N ASN A 21 8.48 5.87 1.05
CA ASN A 21 8.00 6.99 0.23
C ASN A 21 7.19 6.48 -0.96
N VAL A 22 7.74 5.56 -1.75
CA VAL A 22 7.03 5.05 -2.93
C VAL A 22 5.78 4.25 -2.56
N CYS A 23 5.76 3.58 -1.40
CA CYS A 23 4.59 2.85 -0.94
C CYS A 23 3.46 3.81 -0.54
N THR A 24 3.80 4.95 0.06
CA THR A 24 2.85 6.02 0.39
C THR A 24 2.36 6.74 -0.86
N ASP A 25 3.28 7.16 -1.73
CA ASP A 25 2.95 7.92 -2.96
C ASP A 25 2.10 7.12 -3.94
N ALA A 26 2.31 5.80 -4.01
CA ALA A 26 1.51 4.90 -4.83
C ALA A 26 0.21 4.43 -4.15
N GLY A 27 -0.15 4.98 -2.98
CA GLY A 27 -1.39 4.64 -2.27
C GLY A 27 -1.42 3.24 -1.63
N GLY A 28 -0.28 2.56 -1.54
CA GLY A 28 -0.19 1.24 -0.90
C GLY A 28 -0.28 1.33 0.62
N GLN A 29 0.36 2.34 1.23
CA GLN A 29 0.35 2.59 2.69
C GLN A 29 0.58 1.33 3.54
N ALA A 30 1.41 0.41 3.03
CA ALA A 30 1.64 -0.91 3.60
C ALA A 30 2.86 -0.94 4.54
N LEU A 31 3.62 0.14 4.63
CA LEU A 31 4.83 0.23 5.44
C LEU A 31 4.61 1.19 6.61
N LYS A 32 4.96 0.73 7.82
CA LYS A 32 5.32 1.60 8.93
C LYS A 32 6.83 1.79 8.94
N TRP A 33 7.28 2.78 9.70
CA TRP A 33 8.69 3.14 9.77
C TRP A 33 9.14 3.24 11.22
N ASP A 34 10.24 2.56 11.54
CA ASP A 34 10.96 2.74 12.79
C ASP A 34 12.04 3.80 12.59
N ASP A 35 11.86 4.98 13.20
CA ASP A 35 12.80 6.10 13.11
C ASP A 35 14.14 5.84 13.81
N VAL A 36 14.17 4.95 14.81
CA VAL A 36 15.39 4.63 15.57
C VAL A 36 16.26 3.68 14.78
N THR A 37 15.72 2.55 14.32
CA THR A 37 16.49 1.56 13.55
C THR A 37 16.53 1.86 12.06
N ARG A 38 15.73 2.82 11.59
CA ARG A 38 15.54 3.17 10.18
C ARG A 38 15.15 1.96 9.34
N ARG A 39 14.18 1.19 9.82
CA ARG A 39 13.69 -0.03 9.16
C ARG A 39 12.21 0.08 8.78
N PRO A 40 11.83 -0.43 7.60
CA PRO A 40 10.43 -0.56 7.23
C PRO A 40 9.81 -1.76 7.95
N GLU A 41 8.61 -1.57 8.49
CA GLU A 41 7.77 -2.63 9.04
C GLU A 41 6.60 -2.86 8.09
N LEU A 42 6.54 -4.05 7.49
CA LEU A 42 5.52 -4.38 6.49
C LEU A 42 4.23 -4.88 7.14
N ASN A 43 3.11 -4.28 6.73
CA ASN A 43 1.79 -4.85 6.87
C ASN A 43 1.44 -5.64 5.60
N GLU A 44 1.51 -6.98 5.67
CA GLU A 44 1.30 -7.86 4.53
C GLU A 44 -0.12 -7.74 3.95
N ASP A 45 -1.13 -7.49 4.78
CA ASP A 45 -2.53 -7.37 4.34
C ASP A 45 -2.79 -6.13 3.48
N LYS A 46 -1.97 -5.10 3.65
CA LYS A 46 -2.03 -3.86 2.85
C LYS A 46 -1.13 -3.90 1.62
N CYS A 47 -0.22 -4.87 1.52
CA CYS A 47 0.73 -4.93 0.41
C CYS A 47 0.00 -5.22 -0.92
N LEU A 48 0.07 -4.26 -1.85
CA LEU A 48 -0.56 -4.40 -3.17
C LEU A 48 0.20 -5.34 -4.12
N SER A 49 1.41 -5.78 -3.75
CA SER A 49 2.29 -6.58 -4.63
C SER A 49 2.69 -5.84 -5.91
N CYS A 50 2.77 -4.50 -5.88
CA CYS A 50 3.06 -3.64 -7.05
C CYS A 50 4.53 -3.58 -7.46
N MET A 51 5.44 -4.07 -6.62
CA MET A 51 6.90 -4.09 -6.82
C MET A 51 7.64 -2.75 -6.89
N LEU A 52 6.95 -1.61 -6.78
CA LEU A 52 7.59 -0.28 -6.87
C LEU A 52 8.73 -0.08 -5.87
N CYS A 53 8.61 -0.65 -4.66
CA CYS A 53 9.67 -0.59 -3.65
C CYS A 53 10.99 -1.22 -4.11
N SER A 54 10.95 -2.27 -4.94
CA SER A 54 12.16 -2.90 -5.49
C SER A 54 12.82 -2.05 -6.57
N PHE A 55 12.05 -1.31 -7.35
CA PHE A 55 12.59 -0.44 -8.40
C PHE A 55 13.32 0.79 -7.84
N VAL A 56 12.87 1.31 -6.69
CA VAL A 56 13.48 2.49 -6.04
C VAL A 56 14.55 2.13 -5.01
N CYS A 57 14.69 0.85 -4.65
CA CYS A 57 15.66 0.44 -3.66
C CYS A 57 17.09 0.55 -4.25
N PRO A 58 18.00 1.30 -3.61
CA PRO A 58 19.36 1.44 -4.11
C PRO A 58 20.23 0.19 -3.86
N VAL A 59 19.75 -0.78 -3.08
CA VAL A 59 20.50 -1.98 -2.71
C VAL A 59 20.00 -3.18 -3.50
N SER A 60 20.82 -3.65 -4.44
CA SER A 60 20.48 -4.81 -5.27
C SER A 60 20.23 -6.06 -4.43
N GLY A 61 19.17 -6.79 -4.76
CA GLY A 61 18.83 -8.06 -4.13
C GLY A 61 18.40 -7.99 -2.66
N LEU A 62 18.14 -6.79 -2.13
CA LEU A 62 17.59 -6.59 -0.79
C LEU A 62 16.12 -7.04 -0.73
N ILE A 63 15.36 -6.69 -1.76
CA ILE A 63 13.91 -6.91 -1.81
C ILE A 63 13.61 -8.14 -2.64
N LYS A 64 12.86 -9.07 -2.05
CA LYS A 64 12.35 -10.28 -2.70
C LYS A 64 10.83 -10.35 -2.54
N TYR A 65 10.22 -11.36 -3.16
CA TYR A 65 8.79 -11.58 -3.09
C TYR A 65 8.51 -13.05 -2.80
N LYS A 66 7.61 -13.31 -1.86
CA LYS A 66 7.04 -14.64 -1.60
C LYS A 66 5.61 -14.69 -2.13
N ALA A 67 5.19 -15.87 -2.59
CA ALA A 67 3.79 -16.10 -2.91
C ALA A 67 2.93 -15.97 -1.64
N MET A 68 1.70 -15.48 -1.79
CA MET A 68 0.71 -15.57 -0.72
C MET A 68 0.34 -17.02 -0.46
N HIS A 69 -0.01 -17.34 0.78
CA HIS A 69 -0.44 -18.68 1.16
C HIS A 69 -1.71 -19.10 0.40
N GLU A 70 -1.91 -20.41 0.27
CA GLU A 70 -3.06 -20.95 -0.41
C GLU A 70 -4.36 -20.54 0.30
N GLY A 71 -5.36 -20.11 -0.48
CA GLY A 71 -6.64 -19.64 0.03
C GLY A 71 -6.66 -18.17 0.48
N TRP A 72 -5.54 -17.47 0.47
CA TRP A 72 -5.51 -16.04 0.78
C TRP A 72 -6.33 -15.24 -0.22
N LYS A 73 -7.22 -14.38 0.30
CA LYS A 73 -7.99 -13.40 -0.48
C LYS A 73 -7.66 -12.01 0.03
N ARG A 74 -7.28 -11.13 -0.88
CA ARG A 74 -7.07 -9.72 -0.55
C ARG A 74 -8.39 -9.11 -0.10
N ASN A 75 -8.37 -8.41 1.04
CA ASN A 75 -9.51 -7.60 1.47
C ASN A 75 -9.73 -6.44 0.50
N GLU A 76 -10.95 -5.94 0.39
CA GLU A 76 -11.22 -4.72 -0.37
C GLU A 76 -10.32 -3.57 0.16
N THR A 77 -9.73 -2.83 -0.77
CA THR A 77 -8.88 -1.70 -0.40
C THR A 77 -9.73 -0.67 0.33
N ALA A 78 -9.42 -0.44 1.61
CA ALA A 78 -10.11 0.57 2.40
C ALA A 78 -9.82 1.96 1.83
N ILE A 79 -10.78 2.52 1.08
CA ILE A 79 -10.75 3.89 0.55
C ILE A 79 -11.09 4.95 1.61
N ARG A 80 -11.58 4.51 2.78
CA ARG A 80 -11.88 5.33 3.95
C ARG A 80 -11.60 4.57 5.24
N ASP A 81 -11.40 5.29 6.33
CA ASP A 81 -11.42 4.70 7.67
C ASP A 81 -12.85 4.24 8.01
N PRO A 82 -13.08 2.93 8.28
CA PRO A 82 -14.40 2.42 8.61
C PRO A 82 -15.01 3.04 9.88
N SER A 83 -14.18 3.52 10.81
CA SER A 83 -14.66 4.14 12.05
C SER A 83 -15.41 5.46 11.80
N LEU A 84 -15.10 6.13 10.69
CA LEU A 84 -15.72 7.41 10.30
C LEU A 84 -17.07 7.25 9.60
N GLU A 85 -17.51 6.02 9.30
CA GLU A 85 -18.79 5.78 8.61
C GLU A 85 -19.99 6.37 9.35
N LYS A 86 -19.95 6.41 10.68
CA LYS A 86 -21.01 7.00 11.51
C LYS A 86 -21.05 8.52 11.44
N GLU A 87 -19.96 9.15 11.05
CA GLU A 87 -19.79 10.61 10.98
C GLU A 87 -19.99 11.15 9.56
N LEU A 88 -20.08 10.25 8.57
CA LEU A 88 -20.28 10.56 7.17
C LEU A 88 -21.66 11.19 6.97
N LYS A 89 -21.69 12.51 6.81
CA LYS A 89 -22.83 13.25 6.29
C LYS A 89 -22.78 13.15 4.77
N TYR A 90 -23.57 12.25 4.20
CA TYR A 90 -23.72 12.14 2.75
C TYR A 90 -25.20 12.31 2.39
N GLU A 91 -25.44 13.06 1.34
CA GLU A 91 -26.72 13.09 0.64
C GLU A 91 -26.46 12.54 -0.75
N PRO A 92 -27.26 11.58 -1.26
CA PRO A 92 -27.11 11.11 -2.63
C PRO A 92 -27.17 12.29 -3.59
N TYR A 93 -26.20 12.39 -4.48
CA TYR A 93 -26.27 13.38 -5.56
C TYR A 93 -27.48 13.06 -6.44
N VAL A 94 -28.43 13.99 -6.51
CA VAL A 94 -29.59 13.89 -7.38
C VAL A 94 -29.29 14.68 -8.65
N HIS A 95 -29.23 13.98 -9.78
CA HIS A 95 -29.02 14.61 -11.09
C HIS A 95 -30.37 15.11 -11.63
N ASP A 96 -30.72 16.37 -11.32
CA ASP A 96 -31.97 17.01 -11.75
C ASP A 96 -31.83 17.71 -13.12
N GLY A 97 -31.36 16.99 -14.14
CA GLY A 97 -31.23 17.54 -15.49
C GLY A 97 -31.29 16.49 -16.59
N ASP A 98 -32.08 16.78 -17.62
CA ASP A 98 -32.06 16.17 -18.94
C ASP A 98 -30.78 16.60 -19.67
N ASP A 99 -29.89 15.63 -19.87
CA ASP A 99 -28.76 15.63 -20.80
C ASP A 99 -27.75 16.80 -20.72
N GLY A 100 -26.67 16.60 -19.96
CA GLY A 100 -25.41 17.35 -20.19
C GLY A 100 -24.72 17.75 -18.90
N CYS A 101 -23.54 17.19 -18.67
CA CYS A 101 -22.67 17.46 -17.53
C CYS A 101 -22.69 18.93 -17.05
N LEU A 102 -22.78 19.11 -15.73
CA LEU A 102 -22.46 20.37 -15.07
C LEU A 102 -21.26 20.17 -14.13
N VAL A 103 -20.29 21.06 -14.29
CA VAL A 103 -19.03 21.21 -13.53
C VAL A 103 -19.22 21.28 -12.02
#